data_AF-A0A7R9CN74-F1
#
_entry.id   AF-A0A7R9CN74-F1
#
_cell.length_a   1.000
_cell.length_b   1.000
_cell.length_c   1.000
_cell.angle_alpha   90.00
_cell.angle_beta   90.00
_cell.angle_gamma   90.00
#
_symmetry.space_group_name_H-M   'P 1'
#
loop_
_entity.id
_entity.type
_entity.pdbx_description
1 polymer ?
#
loop_
_entity_poly.entity_id
_entity_poly.type
_entity_poly.pdbx_seq_one_letter_code
_entity_poly.pdbx_strand_id
1 'polypeptide(L)'
;MISLCLTFILVSLTVTDVETTGSSSEFYDKFTIRYHISLILKGMWDNPVHRQAIVNESKSGKQFVKFINMLMNDTTFLLDESLESLKRIHEVQELMADTDTWTQTPRDQQQIRQRQLTADERQCRSYLTLAKETVDMFHYLTVDIKEPFLRPELVDRLAAMLNFNLQQLCGPKCKNLKVRNPEKYGWEPRRLLSQLADIYLHLDCNGFAAALAGDERSFKRELFEDAAARMERALIKTSTQIDQFRSLALKASEIAIQNIKREVDYSDAPDEFRAVELRERIEAWKREKKKAAASM
;
A
#
# COMPACT_ATOMS: atom_id res chain seq x y z
N MET A 1 9.74 20.16 24.81
CA MET A 1 8.35 20.54 24.49
C MET A 1 7.92 20.05 23.10
N ILE A 2 8.67 20.37 22.03
CA ILE A 2 8.36 19.91 20.65
C ILE A 2 8.36 18.38 20.50
N SER A 3 9.38 17.70 21.04
CA SER A 3 9.43 16.23 21.03
C SER A 3 8.24 15.62 21.78
N LEU A 4 7.83 16.19 22.92
CA LEU A 4 6.65 15.73 23.66
C LEU A 4 5.34 15.96 22.89
N CYS A 5 5.23 17.07 22.16
CA CYS A 5 4.07 17.36 21.32
C CYS A 5 4.01 16.40 20.12
N LEU A 6 5.14 16.11 19.48
CA LEU A 6 5.23 15.13 18.40
C LEU A 6 4.94 13.71 18.89
N THR A 7 5.51 13.30 20.03
CA THR A 7 5.18 12.03 20.67
C THR A 7 3.71 12.00 21.05
N PHE A 8 3.11 13.10 21.53
CA PHE A 8 1.67 13.16 21.83
C PHE A 8 0.82 13.03 20.56
N ILE A 9 1.17 13.70 19.46
CA ILE A 9 0.50 13.56 18.15
C ILE A 9 0.60 12.11 17.64
N LEU A 10 1.80 11.51 17.72
CA LEU A 10 2.05 10.13 17.32
C LEU A 10 1.50 9.10 18.31
N VAL A 11 1.25 9.46 19.57
CA VAL A 11 0.55 8.62 20.55
C VAL A 11 -0.95 8.71 20.31
N SER A 12 -1.51 9.90 20.06
CA SER A 12 -2.91 10.07 19.61
C SER A 12 -3.21 9.25 18.36
N LEU A 13 -2.24 9.13 17.43
CA LEU A 13 -2.29 8.23 16.26
C LEU A 13 -2.53 6.76 16.63
N THR A 14 -2.09 6.32 17.81
CA THR A 14 -2.12 4.92 18.25
C THR A 14 -3.09 4.66 19.40
N VAL A 15 -3.71 5.70 19.94
CA VAL A 15 -4.84 5.55 20.89
C VAL A 15 -6.15 5.34 20.12
N THR A 16 -6.23 5.78 18.86
CA THR A 16 -7.27 5.35 17.91
C THR A 16 -7.15 3.89 17.46
N ASP A 17 -6.16 3.15 17.98
CA ASP A 17 -5.97 1.69 17.82
C ASP A 17 -6.88 0.88 18.77
N VAL A 18 -7.75 1.54 19.56
CA VAL A 18 -8.82 0.86 20.29
C VAL A 18 -9.89 0.40 19.29
N GLU A 19 -9.67 -0.78 18.73
CA GLU A 19 -10.62 -1.60 17.96
C GLU A 19 -11.85 -2.04 18.79
N THR A 20 -12.42 -1.18 19.62
CA THR A 20 -13.67 -1.48 20.32
C THR A 20 -14.59 -0.28 20.25
N THR A 21 -15.50 -0.28 19.25
CA THR A 21 -16.96 -0.08 19.40
C THR A 21 -17.71 0.01 18.06
N GLY A 22 -17.91 -1.12 17.38
CA GLY A 22 -19.12 -1.54 16.64
C GLY A 22 -20.01 -0.63 15.74
N SER A 23 -19.83 0.69 15.59
CA SER A 23 -20.76 1.54 14.80
C SER A 23 -20.22 1.92 13.41
N SER A 24 -21.10 2.02 12.41
CA SER A 24 -20.73 2.26 11.01
C SER A 24 -20.24 3.69 10.71
N SER A 25 -20.56 4.68 11.56
CA SER A 25 -20.03 6.05 11.44
C SER A 25 -18.58 6.13 11.91
N GLU A 26 -18.23 5.42 12.98
CA GLU A 26 -16.89 5.42 13.57
C GLU A 26 -15.82 4.86 12.63
N PHE A 27 -16.22 3.98 11.70
CA PHE A 27 -15.32 3.45 10.67
C PHE A 27 -14.77 4.54 9.73
N TYR A 28 -15.54 5.60 9.46
CA TYR A 28 -15.11 6.71 8.60
C TYR A 28 -14.33 7.78 9.37
N ASP A 29 -14.62 7.93 10.67
CA ASP A 29 -13.96 8.92 11.52
C ASP A 29 -12.47 8.62 11.66
N LYS A 30 -12.06 7.34 11.70
CA LYS A 30 -10.64 6.97 11.80
C LYS A 30 -9.80 7.46 10.62
N PHE A 31 -10.32 7.37 9.39
CA PHE A 31 -9.61 7.85 8.20
C PHE A 31 -9.55 9.38 8.18
N THR A 32 -10.62 10.03 8.63
CA THR A 32 -10.70 11.49 8.75
C THR A 32 -9.69 12.03 9.77
N ILE A 33 -9.57 11.37 10.93
CA ILE A 33 -8.55 11.71 11.94
C ILE A 33 -7.15 11.55 11.35
N ARG A 34 -6.86 10.44 10.66
CA ARG A 34 -5.55 10.19 10.02
C ARG A 34 -5.24 11.21 8.92
N TYR A 35 -6.24 11.64 8.17
CA TYR A 35 -6.13 12.74 7.21
C TYR A 35 -5.69 14.04 7.90
N HIS A 36 -6.40 14.46 8.95
CA HIS A 36 -6.03 15.68 9.69
C HIS A 36 -4.63 15.61 10.30
N ILE A 37 -4.22 14.45 10.79
CA ILE A 37 -2.87 14.27 11.31
C ILE A 37 -1.82 14.37 10.20
N SER A 38 -2.10 13.83 9.01
CA SER A 38 -1.24 13.98 7.84
C SER A 38 -1.07 15.47 7.47
N LEU A 39 -2.13 16.26 7.54
CA LEU A 39 -2.06 17.72 7.34
C LEU A 39 -1.18 18.41 8.40
N ILE A 40 -1.34 18.04 9.68
CA ILE A 40 -0.52 18.60 10.77
C ILE A 40 0.96 18.26 10.54
N LEU A 41 1.29 17.01 10.19
CA LEU A 41 2.67 16.59 9.93
C LEU A 41 3.28 17.34 8.73
N LYS A 42 2.51 17.53 7.65
CA LYS A 42 2.94 18.35 6.50
C LYS A 42 3.17 19.81 6.91
N GLY A 43 2.24 20.41 7.65
CA GLY A 43 2.37 21.80 8.12
C GLY A 43 3.52 22.01 9.09
N MET A 44 3.88 20.98 9.88
CA MET A 44 5.06 21.01 10.74
C MET A 44 6.38 20.90 9.96
N TRP A 45 6.37 20.41 8.72
CA TRP A 45 7.58 20.08 7.98
C TRP A 45 8.40 21.31 7.57
N ASP A 46 7.76 22.45 7.36
CA ASP A 46 8.41 23.70 6.97
C ASP A 46 9.35 24.24 8.06
N ASN A 47 9.11 23.88 9.32
CA ASN A 47 9.97 24.27 10.43
C ASN A 47 11.13 23.24 10.59
N PRO A 48 12.40 23.64 10.43
CA PRO A 48 13.54 22.72 10.52
C PRO A 48 13.62 21.94 11.84
N VAL A 49 13.22 22.55 12.95
CA VAL A 49 13.25 21.91 14.28
C VAL A 49 12.20 20.81 14.38
N HIS A 50 10.99 21.06 13.86
CA HIS A 50 9.92 20.07 13.82
C HIS A 50 10.24 18.94 12.85
N ARG A 51 10.74 19.27 11.65
CA ARG A 51 11.21 18.27 10.68
C ARG A 51 12.27 17.36 11.28
N GLN A 52 13.27 17.91 11.97
CA GLN A 52 14.29 17.09 12.61
C GLN A 52 13.71 16.19 13.71
N ALA A 53 12.71 16.65 14.46
CA ALA A 53 12.02 15.83 15.44
C ALA A 53 11.28 14.65 14.76
N ILE A 54 10.60 14.89 13.64
CA ILE A 54 9.93 13.84 12.86
C ILE A 54 10.94 12.83 12.31
N VAL A 55 12.04 13.30 11.73
CA VAL A 55 13.13 12.44 11.25
C VAL A 55 13.71 11.59 12.38
N ASN A 56 13.97 12.18 13.55
CA ASN A 56 14.53 11.44 14.69
C ASN A 56 13.56 10.38 15.20
N GLU A 57 12.28 10.71 15.33
CA GLU A 57 11.25 9.77 15.75
C GLU A 57 11.05 8.65 14.71
N SER A 58 11.21 8.94 13.42
CA SER A 58 11.08 7.94 12.37
C SER A 58 12.15 6.85 12.42
N LYS A 59 13.34 7.14 12.96
CA LYS A 59 14.47 6.21 13.00
C LYS A 59 14.24 5.04 13.96
N SER A 60 13.64 5.29 15.12
CA SER A 60 13.50 4.27 16.19
C SER A 60 12.13 4.24 16.87
N GLY A 61 11.25 5.18 16.55
CA GLY A 61 9.95 5.33 17.18
C GLY A 61 8.99 4.21 16.81
N LYS A 62 8.51 3.46 17.82
CA LYS A 62 7.43 2.47 17.64
C LYS A 62 6.16 3.10 17.08
N GLN A 63 5.91 4.37 17.40
CA GLN A 63 4.74 5.09 16.93
C GLN A 63 4.82 5.43 15.44
N PHE A 64 6.02 5.72 14.92
CA PHE A 64 6.20 5.92 13.49
C PHE A 64 5.92 4.64 12.71
N VAL A 65 6.42 3.49 13.17
CA VAL A 65 6.13 2.18 12.55
C VAL A 65 4.63 1.89 12.54
N LYS A 66 3.93 2.14 13.66
CA LYS A 66 2.47 2.02 13.72
C LYS A 66 1.76 2.96 12.74
N PHE A 67 2.20 4.21 12.65
CA PHE A 67 1.67 5.17 11.70
C PHE A 67 1.81 4.71 10.25
N ILE A 68 2.99 4.24 9.85
CA ILE A 68 3.21 3.69 8.50
C ILE A 68 2.33 2.46 8.25
N ASN A 69 2.18 1.56 9.22
CA ASN A 69 1.27 0.42 9.11
C ASN A 69 -0.18 0.87 8.86
N MET A 70 -0.65 1.89 9.58
CA MET A 70 -1.98 2.45 9.36
C MET A 70 -2.12 3.01 7.94
N LEU A 71 -1.14 3.79 7.45
CA LEU A 71 -1.20 4.31 6.09
C LEU A 71 -1.19 3.20 5.03
N MET A 72 -0.44 2.12 5.23
CA MET A 72 -0.45 0.96 4.31
C MET A 72 -1.82 0.27 4.28
N ASN A 73 -2.42 0.04 5.45
CA ASN A 73 -3.75 -0.55 5.56
C ASN A 73 -4.80 0.34 4.90
N ASP A 74 -4.74 1.65 5.14
CA ASP A 74 -5.68 2.61 4.59
C ASP A 74 -5.56 2.74 3.09
N THR A 75 -4.33 2.79 2.56
CA THR A 75 -4.08 2.82 1.13
C THR A 75 -4.71 1.61 0.44
N THR A 76 -4.48 0.42 1.00
CA THR A 76 -5.02 -0.85 0.47
C THR A 76 -6.56 -0.85 0.48
N PHE A 77 -7.14 -0.56 1.63
CA PHE A 77 -8.60 -0.59 1.81
C PHE A 77 -9.31 0.48 0.98
N LEU A 78 -8.86 1.74 1.08
CA LEU A 78 -9.53 2.87 0.44
C LEU A 78 -9.45 2.79 -1.08
N LEU A 79 -8.34 2.34 -1.65
CA LEU A 79 -8.23 2.18 -3.11
C LEU A 79 -9.08 1.01 -3.62
N ASP A 80 -9.13 -0.13 -2.92
CA ASP A 80 -9.98 -1.26 -3.33
C ASP A 80 -11.47 -0.89 -3.25
N GLU A 81 -11.92 -0.30 -2.14
CA GLU A 81 -13.30 0.16 -1.98
C GLU A 81 -13.68 1.28 -2.97
N SER A 82 -12.74 2.17 -3.29
CA SER A 82 -12.96 3.20 -4.30
C SER A 82 -13.19 2.59 -5.67
N LEU A 83 -12.36 1.63 -6.08
CA LEU A 83 -12.48 0.95 -7.36
C LEU A 83 -13.75 0.10 -7.45
N GLU A 84 -14.12 -0.61 -6.38
CA GLU A 84 -15.36 -1.39 -6.34
C GLU A 84 -16.59 -0.47 -6.39
N SER A 85 -16.55 0.67 -5.69
CA SER A 85 -17.62 1.67 -5.76
C SER A 85 -17.74 2.28 -7.16
N LEU A 86 -16.63 2.64 -7.80
CA LEU A 86 -16.63 3.13 -9.18
C LEU A 86 -17.19 2.08 -10.14
N LYS A 87 -16.88 0.80 -9.93
CA LYS A 87 -17.42 -0.30 -10.75
C LYS A 87 -18.94 -0.41 -10.63
N ARG A 88 -19.49 -0.37 -9.40
CA ARG A 88 -20.95 -0.34 -9.19
C ARG A 88 -21.60 0.89 -9.83
N ILE A 89 -20.97 2.05 -9.72
CA ILE A 89 -21.43 3.29 -10.39
C ILE A 89 -21.46 3.08 -11.91
N HIS A 90 -20.39 2.53 -12.49
CA HIS A 90 -20.30 2.26 -13.92
C HIS A 90 -21.40 1.31 -14.40
N GLU A 91 -21.63 0.20 -13.69
CA GLU A 91 -22.66 -0.79 -14.04
C GLU A 91 -24.06 -0.17 -14.05
N VAL A 92 -24.39 0.66 -13.05
CA VAL A 92 -25.69 1.35 -13.02
C VAL A 92 -25.79 2.41 -14.11
N GLN A 93 -24.71 3.15 -14.38
CA GLN A 93 -24.68 4.15 -15.46
C GLN A 93 -24.85 3.54 -16.85
N GLU A 94 -24.23 2.40 -17.13
CA GLU A 94 -24.38 1.67 -18.40
C GLU A 94 -25.81 1.15 -18.58
N LEU A 95 -26.40 0.58 -17.54
CA LEU A 95 -27.80 0.15 -17.58
C LEU A 95 -28.76 1.33 -17.82
N MET A 96 -28.52 2.48 -17.19
CA MET A 96 -29.32 3.68 -17.44
C MET A 96 -29.09 4.28 -18.84
N ALA A 97 -27.95 3.99 -19.47
CA ALA A 97 -27.64 4.41 -20.83
C ALA A 97 -28.45 3.60 -21.85
N ASP A 98 -28.64 2.31 -21.59
CA ASP A 98 -29.53 1.43 -22.35
C ASP A 98 -31.00 1.79 -22.06
N THR A 99 -31.51 2.76 -22.82
CA THR A 99 -32.86 3.31 -22.61
C THR A 99 -33.95 2.27 -22.84
N ASP A 100 -33.73 1.32 -23.74
CA ASP A 100 -34.70 0.26 -24.06
C ASP A 100 -34.84 -0.69 -22.87
N THR A 101 -33.72 -1.17 -22.32
CA THR A 101 -33.73 -2.05 -21.13
C THR A 101 -34.17 -1.29 -19.88
N TRP A 102 -33.77 -0.02 -19.73
CA TRP A 102 -34.11 0.79 -18.56
C TRP A 102 -35.61 1.07 -18.49
N THR A 103 -36.25 1.46 -19.60
CA THR A 103 -37.69 1.78 -19.63
C THR A 103 -38.56 0.55 -19.38
N GLN A 104 -38.10 -0.65 -19.76
CA GLN A 104 -38.76 -1.92 -19.46
C GLN A 104 -38.58 -2.37 -18.01
N THR A 105 -37.58 -1.85 -17.30
CA THR A 105 -37.35 -2.16 -15.89
C THR A 105 -38.48 -1.55 -15.02
N PRO A 106 -39.09 -2.31 -14.08
CA PRO A 106 -40.14 -1.77 -13.21
C PRO A 106 -39.71 -0.51 -12.46
N ARG A 107 -40.63 0.47 -12.31
CA ARG A 107 -40.35 1.77 -11.66
C ARG A 107 -39.75 1.64 -10.25
N ASP A 108 -40.19 0.66 -9.47
CA ASP A 108 -39.63 0.43 -8.13
C ASP A 108 -38.15 0.02 -8.18
N GLN A 109 -37.78 -0.84 -9.15
CA GLN A 109 -36.40 -1.24 -9.37
C GLN A 109 -35.55 -0.08 -9.89
N GLN A 110 -36.10 0.76 -10.78
CA GLN A 110 -35.44 1.97 -11.23
C GLN A 110 -35.13 2.90 -10.05
N GLN A 111 -36.10 3.10 -9.15
CA GLN A 111 -35.92 3.94 -7.96
C GLN A 111 -34.88 3.38 -6.99
N ILE A 112 -34.86 2.06 -6.77
CA ILE A 112 -33.84 1.39 -5.95
C ILE A 112 -32.46 1.60 -6.55
N ARG A 113 -32.28 1.37 -7.85
CA ARG A 113 -30.99 1.55 -8.55
C ARG A 113 -30.53 3.01 -8.52
N GLN A 114 -31.43 3.98 -8.66
CA GLN A 114 -31.09 5.41 -8.55
C GLN A 114 -30.65 5.81 -7.13
N ARG A 115 -31.32 5.27 -6.10
CA ARG A 115 -30.93 5.48 -4.70
C ARG A 115 -29.57 4.86 -4.41
N GLN A 116 -29.34 3.64 -4.90
CA GLN A 116 -28.06 2.94 -4.78
C GLN A 116 -26.93 3.73 -5.46
N LEU A 117 -27.15 4.19 -6.70
CA LEU A 117 -26.20 5.05 -7.41
C LEU A 117 -25.84 6.29 -6.59
N THR A 118 -26.83 6.99 -6.04
CA THR A 118 -26.58 8.20 -5.23
C THR A 118 -25.76 7.89 -3.98
N ALA A 119 -26.00 6.74 -3.34
CA ALA A 119 -25.23 6.28 -2.18
C ALA A 119 -23.78 5.93 -2.56
N ASP A 120 -23.60 5.14 -3.63
CA ASP A 120 -22.28 4.75 -4.14
C ASP A 120 -21.47 5.97 -4.58
N GLU A 121 -22.08 6.93 -5.27
CA GLU A 121 -21.41 8.18 -5.69
C GLU A 121 -20.87 8.98 -4.49
N ARG A 122 -21.67 9.10 -3.43
CA ARG A 122 -21.26 9.81 -2.21
C ARG A 122 -20.12 9.07 -1.50
N GLN A 123 -20.24 7.75 -1.37
CA GLN A 123 -19.24 6.92 -0.70
C GLN A 123 -17.92 6.89 -1.47
N CYS A 124 -17.98 6.70 -2.79
CA CYS A 124 -16.84 6.72 -3.69
C CYS A 124 -16.04 8.02 -3.57
N ARG A 125 -16.72 9.18 -3.59
CA ARG A 125 -16.05 10.48 -3.41
C ARG A 125 -15.31 10.58 -2.08
N SER A 126 -15.92 10.09 -1.00
CA SER A 126 -15.28 10.09 0.33
C SER A 126 -14.02 9.23 0.34
N TYR A 127 -14.13 7.98 -0.14
CA TYR A 127 -12.99 7.07 -0.19
C TYR A 127 -11.86 7.56 -1.09
N LEU A 128 -12.17 8.11 -2.26
CA LEU A 128 -11.15 8.64 -3.16
C LEU A 128 -10.42 9.85 -2.58
N THR A 129 -11.13 10.72 -1.86
CA THR A 129 -10.51 11.85 -1.17
C THR A 129 -9.49 11.34 -0.14
N LEU A 130 -9.91 10.39 0.71
CA LEU A 130 -9.05 9.82 1.74
C LEU A 130 -7.89 9.00 1.16
N ALA A 131 -8.13 8.20 0.12
CA ALA A 131 -7.11 7.42 -0.56
C ALA A 131 -6.01 8.32 -1.13
N LYS A 132 -6.43 9.38 -1.85
CA LYS A 132 -5.52 10.36 -2.43
C LYS A 132 -4.63 10.99 -1.37
N GLU A 133 -5.21 11.48 -0.28
CA GLU A 133 -4.44 12.13 0.79
C GLU A 133 -3.52 11.17 1.54
N THR A 134 -3.94 9.91 1.68
CA THR A 134 -3.12 8.85 2.30
C THR A 134 -1.90 8.52 1.43
N VAL A 135 -2.09 8.32 0.13
CA VAL A 135 -0.99 8.08 -0.84
C VAL A 135 -0.09 9.31 -0.93
N ASP A 136 -0.66 10.51 -0.91
CA ASP A 136 0.10 11.77 -0.92
C ASP A 136 0.98 11.91 0.32
N MET A 137 0.48 11.55 1.51
CA MET A 137 1.30 11.52 2.73
C MET A 137 2.42 10.47 2.65
N PHE A 138 2.13 9.29 2.12
CA PHE A 138 3.12 8.22 1.94
C PHE A 138 4.24 8.66 0.99
N HIS A 139 3.85 9.20 -0.16
CA HIS A 139 4.75 9.80 -1.14
C HIS A 139 5.62 10.88 -0.50
N TYR A 140 4.99 11.83 0.19
CA TYR A 140 5.66 12.95 0.86
C TYR A 140 6.76 12.50 1.82
N LEU A 141 6.48 11.53 2.69
CA LEU A 141 7.46 11.02 3.66
C LEU A 141 8.64 10.34 2.97
N THR A 142 8.37 9.54 1.94
CA THR A 142 9.41 8.76 1.24
C THR A 142 10.41 9.61 0.45
N VAL A 143 10.11 10.89 0.19
CA VAL A 143 11.07 11.83 -0.41
C VAL A 143 12.31 11.99 0.47
N ASP A 144 12.11 12.29 1.76
CA ASP A 144 13.18 12.67 2.69
C ASP A 144 13.49 11.57 3.74
N ILE A 145 12.50 10.77 4.13
CA ILE A 145 12.61 9.73 5.17
C ILE A 145 12.48 8.35 4.52
N LYS A 146 13.61 7.75 4.11
CA LYS A 146 13.61 6.45 3.41
C LYS A 146 13.90 5.27 4.33
N GLU A 147 14.93 5.38 5.16
CA GLU A 147 15.44 4.28 6.01
C GLU A 147 14.34 3.58 6.84
N PRO A 148 13.37 4.28 7.45
CA PRO A 148 12.33 3.62 8.24
C PRO A 148 11.43 2.69 7.43
N PHE A 149 11.16 3.00 6.16
CA PHE A 149 10.34 2.17 5.28
C PHE A 149 11.07 0.88 4.84
N LEU A 150 12.40 0.87 4.92
CA LEU A 150 13.25 -0.25 4.53
C LEU A 150 13.58 -1.20 5.70
N ARG A 151 13.01 -0.97 6.88
CA ARG A 151 13.21 -1.82 8.04
C ARG A 151 12.55 -3.19 7.84
N PRO A 152 13.12 -4.29 8.38
CA PRO A 152 12.57 -5.64 8.21
C PRO A 152 11.10 -5.78 8.63
N GLU A 153 10.67 -5.04 9.65
CA GLU A 153 9.26 -5.08 10.09
C GLU A 153 8.27 -4.41 9.12
N LEU A 154 8.73 -3.58 8.18
CA LEU A 154 7.88 -2.79 7.28
C LEU A 154 8.06 -3.15 5.81
N VAL A 155 9.29 -3.41 5.37
CA VAL A 155 9.66 -3.44 3.95
C VAL A 155 8.88 -4.47 3.13
N ASP A 156 8.68 -5.68 3.65
CA ASP A 156 7.94 -6.74 2.94
C ASP A 156 6.45 -6.41 2.82
N ARG A 157 5.87 -5.86 3.89
CA ARG A 157 4.46 -5.43 3.90
C ARG A 157 4.23 -4.24 2.97
N LEU A 158 5.22 -3.34 2.91
CA LEU A 158 5.19 -2.21 2.01
C LEU A 158 5.30 -2.66 0.54
N ALA A 159 6.23 -3.55 0.22
CA ALA A 159 6.37 -4.15 -1.09
C ALA A 159 5.05 -4.80 -1.55
N ALA A 160 4.46 -5.65 -0.70
CA ALA A 160 3.18 -6.30 -0.99
C ALA A 160 2.03 -5.29 -1.20
N MET A 161 1.92 -4.27 -0.34
CA MET A 161 0.92 -3.21 -0.46
C MET A 161 1.07 -2.43 -1.77
N LEU A 162 2.29 -2.05 -2.14
CA LEU A 162 2.56 -1.31 -3.36
C LEU A 162 2.26 -2.17 -4.60
N ASN A 163 2.66 -3.44 -4.60
CA ASN A 163 2.41 -4.35 -5.71
C ASN A 163 0.91 -4.58 -5.91
N PHE A 164 0.18 -4.81 -4.82
CA PHE A 164 -1.29 -4.93 -4.85
C PHE A 164 -1.94 -3.69 -5.45
N ASN A 165 -1.62 -2.49 -4.97
CA ASN A 165 -2.21 -1.26 -5.48
C ASN A 165 -1.79 -0.95 -6.93
N LEU A 166 -0.57 -1.30 -7.31
CA LEU A 166 -0.13 -1.23 -8.71
C LEU A 166 -0.97 -2.16 -9.59
N GLN A 167 -1.25 -3.39 -9.13
CA GLN A 167 -2.12 -4.35 -9.81
C GLN A 167 -3.54 -3.83 -9.93
N GLN A 168 -4.07 -3.16 -8.92
CA GLN A 168 -5.41 -2.57 -8.97
C GLN A 168 -5.53 -1.50 -10.07
N LEU A 169 -4.56 -0.59 -10.16
CA LEU A 169 -4.55 0.49 -11.17
C LEU A 169 -4.15 0.02 -12.58
N CYS A 170 -3.25 -0.96 -12.68
CA CYS A 170 -2.72 -1.44 -13.96
C CYS A 170 -3.40 -2.74 -14.44
N GLY A 171 -4.23 -3.37 -13.62
CA GLY A 171 -4.95 -4.59 -13.92
C GLY A 171 -6.32 -4.36 -14.56
N PRO A 172 -7.08 -5.45 -14.80
CA PRO A 172 -8.36 -5.42 -15.50
C PRO A 172 -9.43 -4.61 -14.76
N LYS A 173 -9.39 -4.60 -13.41
CA LYS A 173 -10.31 -3.84 -12.55
C LYS A 173 -10.35 -2.35 -12.94
N CYS A 174 -9.20 -1.73 -13.16
CA CYS A 174 -9.14 -0.33 -13.61
C CYS A 174 -9.18 -0.17 -15.14
N LYS A 175 -8.68 -1.12 -15.95
CA LYS A 175 -8.69 -1.03 -17.44
C LYS A 175 -10.10 -0.83 -18.00
N ASN A 176 -11.08 -1.53 -17.44
CA ASN A 176 -12.44 -1.58 -17.97
C ASN A 176 -13.36 -0.53 -17.34
N LEU A 177 -12.86 0.25 -16.39
CA LEU A 177 -13.67 1.15 -15.59
C LEU A 177 -13.80 2.52 -16.27
N LYS A 178 -15.01 2.84 -16.76
CA LYS A 178 -15.32 4.12 -17.38
C LYS A 178 -16.57 4.74 -16.75
N VAL A 179 -16.39 5.54 -15.71
CA VAL A 179 -17.50 6.32 -15.12
C VAL A 179 -17.68 7.64 -15.86
N ARG A 180 -18.93 8.11 -15.94
CA ARG A 180 -19.24 9.47 -16.42
C ARG A 180 -18.77 10.49 -15.39
N ASN A 181 -18.21 11.60 -15.85
CA ASN A 181 -17.73 12.71 -15.02
C ASN A 181 -16.81 12.25 -13.86
N PRO A 182 -15.70 11.53 -14.14
CA PRO A 182 -14.81 10.98 -13.10
C PRO A 182 -14.29 12.04 -12.11
N GLU A 183 -14.15 13.28 -12.56
CA GLU A 183 -13.75 14.43 -11.75
C GLU A 183 -14.71 14.74 -10.60
N LYS A 184 -16.01 14.42 -10.73
CA LYS A 184 -17.01 14.55 -9.66
C LYS A 184 -16.63 13.75 -8.42
N TYR A 185 -15.96 12.62 -8.61
CA TYR A 185 -15.54 11.72 -7.55
C TYR A 185 -14.11 11.98 -7.10
N GLY A 186 -13.36 12.85 -7.77
CA GLY A 186 -11.92 13.04 -7.55
C GLY A 186 -11.07 11.90 -8.09
N TRP A 187 -11.57 11.16 -9.11
CA TRP A 187 -10.84 10.04 -9.70
C TRP A 187 -9.73 10.52 -10.63
N GLU A 188 -8.48 10.47 -10.14
CA GLU A 188 -7.28 10.90 -10.86
C GLU A 188 -6.27 9.74 -11.01
N PRO A 189 -6.56 8.69 -11.81
CA PRO A 189 -5.74 7.47 -11.88
C PRO A 189 -4.31 7.74 -12.35
N ARG A 190 -4.10 8.75 -13.21
CA ARG A 190 -2.76 9.17 -13.67
C ARG A 190 -1.92 9.72 -12.51
N ARG A 191 -2.52 10.53 -11.64
CA ARG A 191 -1.84 11.10 -10.46
C ARG A 191 -1.51 10.00 -9.45
N LEU A 192 -2.48 9.12 -9.16
CA LEU A 192 -2.26 8.00 -8.24
C LEU A 192 -1.15 7.07 -8.73
N LEU A 193 -1.16 6.68 -10.01
CA LEU A 193 -0.09 5.87 -10.59
C LEU A 193 1.27 6.58 -10.53
N SER A 194 1.29 7.90 -10.80
CA SER A 194 2.51 8.71 -10.68
C SER A 194 3.10 8.67 -9.27
N GLN A 195 2.27 8.82 -8.25
CA GLN A 195 2.70 8.84 -6.84
C GLN A 195 3.14 7.46 -6.36
N LEU A 196 2.42 6.41 -6.74
CA LEU A 196 2.86 5.04 -6.45
C LEU A 196 4.22 4.75 -7.09
N ALA A 197 4.39 5.08 -8.38
CA ALA A 197 5.67 4.89 -9.07
C ALA A 197 6.81 5.66 -8.40
N ASP A 198 6.57 6.90 -7.95
CA ASP A 198 7.57 7.66 -7.20
C ASP A 198 7.95 6.96 -5.89
N ILE A 199 7.02 6.37 -5.16
CA ILE A 199 7.35 5.62 -3.93
C ILE A 199 8.31 4.46 -4.22
N TYR A 200 8.11 3.73 -5.33
CA TYR A 200 9.08 2.71 -5.75
C TYR A 200 10.45 3.31 -6.03
N LEU A 201 10.51 4.43 -6.77
CA LEU A 201 11.76 5.10 -7.13
C LEU A 201 12.47 5.73 -5.92
N HIS A 202 11.72 6.24 -4.95
CA HIS A 202 12.26 6.79 -3.71
C HIS A 202 12.98 5.71 -2.89
N LEU A 203 12.42 4.50 -2.86
CA LEU A 203 12.89 3.36 -2.06
C LEU A 203 13.81 2.40 -2.83
N ASP A 204 14.13 2.72 -4.08
CA ASP A 204 14.97 1.90 -4.96
C ASP A 204 16.35 1.62 -4.32
N CYS A 205 16.51 0.38 -3.86
CA CYS A 205 17.75 -0.15 -3.32
C CYS A 205 17.75 -1.69 -3.38
N ASN A 206 18.89 -2.32 -3.06
CA ASN A 206 18.99 -3.79 -3.02
C ASN A 206 18.00 -4.43 -2.05
N GLY A 207 17.83 -3.84 -0.86
CA GLY A 207 16.93 -4.37 0.17
C GLY A 207 15.47 -4.33 -0.27
N PHE A 208 15.04 -3.22 -0.90
CA PHE A 208 13.69 -3.09 -1.41
C PHE A 208 13.44 -4.03 -2.61
N ALA A 209 14.40 -4.19 -3.52
CA ALA A 209 14.29 -5.16 -4.60
C ALA A 209 14.13 -6.61 -4.08
N ALA A 210 14.82 -6.96 -2.99
CA ALA A 210 14.65 -8.26 -2.33
C ALA A 210 13.27 -8.43 -1.69
N ALA A 211 12.74 -7.37 -1.06
CA ALA A 211 11.38 -7.38 -0.50
C ALA A 211 10.31 -7.52 -1.59
N LEU A 212 10.47 -6.83 -2.73
CA LEU A 212 9.61 -6.99 -3.91
C LEU A 212 9.65 -8.43 -4.43
N ALA A 213 10.84 -9.03 -4.50
CA ALA A 213 11.03 -10.41 -4.92
C ALA A 213 10.39 -11.42 -3.96
N GLY A 214 10.29 -11.10 -2.67
CA GLY A 214 9.65 -11.94 -1.65
C GLY A 214 8.12 -11.90 -1.66
N ASP A 215 7.49 -10.95 -2.37
CA ASP A 215 6.04 -10.91 -2.54
C ASP A 215 5.58 -11.83 -3.69
N GLU A 216 5.57 -13.14 -3.43
CA GLU A 216 5.17 -14.17 -4.39
C GLU A 216 3.71 -14.05 -4.88
N ARG A 217 2.86 -13.29 -4.17
CA ARG A 217 1.44 -13.17 -4.48
C ARG A 217 1.18 -12.15 -5.59
N SER A 218 1.79 -10.98 -5.48
CA SER A 218 1.43 -9.82 -6.31
C SER A 218 2.56 -9.38 -7.23
N PHE A 219 3.83 -9.68 -6.89
CA PHE A 219 4.95 -9.32 -7.75
C PHE A 219 4.92 -10.12 -9.06
N LYS A 220 4.86 -9.40 -10.17
CA LYS A 220 4.95 -9.95 -11.53
C LYS A 220 5.72 -8.95 -12.38
N ARG A 221 6.77 -9.38 -13.07
CA ARG A 221 7.56 -8.49 -13.94
C ARG A 221 6.67 -7.86 -15.02
N GLU A 222 5.70 -8.61 -15.53
CA GLU A 222 4.75 -8.15 -16.54
C GLU A 222 3.89 -6.99 -16.04
N LEU A 223 3.54 -6.98 -14.74
CA LEU A 223 2.77 -5.88 -14.15
C LEU A 223 3.57 -4.56 -14.17
N PHE A 224 4.88 -4.62 -13.90
CA PHE A 224 5.76 -3.46 -13.96
C PHE A 224 5.94 -2.97 -15.39
N GLU A 225 6.05 -3.87 -16.36
CA GLU A 225 6.14 -3.46 -17.78
C GLU A 225 4.83 -2.83 -18.27
N ASP A 226 3.68 -3.41 -17.91
CA ASP A 226 2.36 -2.83 -18.18
C ASP A 226 2.22 -1.42 -17.58
N ALA A 227 2.69 -1.24 -16.34
CA ALA A 227 2.70 0.06 -15.66
C ALA A 227 3.66 1.05 -16.33
N ALA A 228 4.87 0.63 -16.69
CA ALA A 228 5.86 1.42 -17.39
C ALA A 228 5.32 1.92 -18.74
N ALA A 229 4.79 1.01 -19.56
CA ALA A 229 4.20 1.35 -20.87
C ALA A 229 2.99 2.27 -20.76
N ARG A 230 2.23 2.22 -19.66
CA ARG A 230 1.14 3.19 -19.37
C ARG A 230 1.71 4.55 -19.00
N MET A 231 2.70 4.60 -18.11
CA MET A 231 3.34 5.85 -17.70
C MET A 231 4.00 6.55 -18.89
N GLU A 232 4.61 5.79 -19.80
CA GLU A 232 5.22 6.26 -21.04
C GLU A 232 4.17 6.84 -22.00
N ARG A 233 3.15 6.06 -22.37
CA ARG A 233 2.10 6.50 -23.30
C ARG A 233 1.31 7.71 -22.79
N ALA A 234 1.09 7.78 -21.48
CA ALA A 234 0.35 8.87 -20.85
C ALA A 234 1.25 10.01 -20.38
N LEU A 235 2.56 10.00 -20.70
CA LEU A 235 3.52 11.04 -20.33
C LEU A 235 3.48 11.39 -18.83
N ILE A 236 3.39 10.36 -17.98
CA ILE A 236 3.30 10.49 -16.51
C ILE A 236 4.71 10.66 -15.91
N LYS A 237 5.70 9.97 -16.47
CA LYS A 237 7.10 9.95 -16.01
C LYS A 237 8.05 10.21 -17.16
N THR A 238 9.25 10.68 -16.83
CA THR A 238 10.35 10.85 -17.80
C THR A 238 10.92 9.49 -18.22
N SER A 239 11.59 9.42 -19.38
CA SER A 239 12.27 8.20 -19.85
C SER A 239 13.19 7.65 -18.77
N THR A 240 14.02 8.50 -18.15
CA THR A 240 14.94 8.10 -17.08
C THR A 240 14.23 7.45 -15.90
N GLN A 241 13.11 8.01 -15.44
CA GLN A 241 12.33 7.44 -14.33
C GLN A 241 11.68 6.12 -14.72
N ILE A 242 11.21 6.00 -15.97
CA ILE A 242 10.64 4.75 -16.50
C ILE A 242 11.71 3.67 -16.59
N ASP A 243 12.91 4.00 -17.07
CA ASP A 243 14.03 3.07 -17.17
C ASP A 243 14.51 2.62 -15.78
N GLN A 244 14.56 3.54 -14.81
CA GLN A 244 14.85 3.21 -13.42
C GLN A 244 13.78 2.27 -12.82
N PHE A 245 12.50 2.56 -13.06
CA PHE A 245 11.39 1.71 -12.61
C PHE A 245 11.47 0.29 -13.21
N ARG A 246 11.77 0.18 -14.52
CA ARG A 246 12.01 -1.10 -15.20
C ARG A 246 13.23 -1.83 -14.63
N SER A 247 14.31 -1.10 -14.33
CA SER A 247 15.53 -1.67 -13.75
C SER A 247 15.28 -2.25 -12.35
N LEU A 248 14.51 -1.57 -11.51
CA LEU A 248 14.10 -2.09 -10.19
C LEU A 248 13.31 -3.40 -10.34
N ALA A 249 12.36 -3.44 -11.28
CA ALA A 249 11.56 -4.64 -11.55
C ALA A 249 12.42 -5.81 -12.08
N LEU A 250 13.37 -5.53 -12.98
CA LEU A 250 14.31 -6.53 -13.50
C LEU A 250 15.13 -7.14 -12.36
N LYS A 251 15.70 -6.29 -11.51
CA LYS A 251 16.50 -6.72 -10.35
C LYS A 251 15.70 -7.56 -9.35
N ALA A 252 14.47 -7.14 -9.02
CA ALA A 252 13.57 -7.94 -8.19
C ALA A 252 13.25 -9.29 -8.84
N SER A 253 13.02 -9.32 -10.16
CA SER A 253 12.79 -10.57 -10.91
C SER A 253 14.01 -11.50 -10.89
N GLU A 254 15.23 -10.96 -11.02
CA GLU A 254 16.46 -11.74 -10.91
C GLU A 254 16.62 -12.33 -9.52
N ILE A 255 16.36 -11.55 -8.46
CA ILE A 255 16.38 -12.03 -7.08
C ILE A 255 15.35 -13.14 -6.88
N ALA A 256 14.12 -12.97 -7.37
CA ALA A 256 13.07 -13.98 -7.27
C ALA A 256 13.49 -15.31 -7.95
N ILE A 257 14.06 -15.24 -9.15
CA ILE A 257 14.59 -16.43 -9.85
C ILE A 257 15.71 -17.09 -9.04
N GLN A 258 16.61 -16.32 -8.45
CA GLN A 258 17.69 -16.86 -7.62
C GLN A 258 17.17 -17.50 -6.33
N ASN A 259 16.14 -16.92 -5.71
CA ASN A 259 15.48 -17.51 -4.53
C ASN A 259 14.88 -18.88 -4.89
N ILE A 260 14.13 -18.97 -6.00
CA ILE A 260 13.56 -20.24 -6.49
C ILE A 260 14.66 -21.27 -6.78
N LYS A 261 15.74 -20.88 -7.47
CA LYS A 261 16.85 -21.80 -7.77
C LYS A 261 17.48 -22.36 -6.49
N ARG A 262 17.74 -21.49 -5.50
CA ARG A 262 18.28 -21.92 -4.20
C ARG A 262 17.33 -22.90 -3.53
N GLU A 263 16.04 -22.62 -3.51
CA GLU A 263 15.04 -23.53 -2.94
C GLU A 263 15.01 -24.89 -3.64
N VAL A 264 15.10 -24.92 -4.97
CA VAL A 264 15.18 -26.16 -5.76
C VAL A 264 16.46 -26.93 -5.42
N ASP A 265 17.62 -26.27 -5.39
CA ASP A 265 18.89 -26.88 -5.02
C ASP A 265 18.86 -27.48 -3.60
N TYR A 266 18.22 -26.81 -2.64
CA TYR A 266 17.98 -27.34 -1.29
C TYR A 266 16.94 -28.47 -1.27
N SER A 267 15.99 -28.45 -2.21
CA SER A 267 14.95 -29.48 -2.35
C SER A 267 15.45 -30.78 -2.98
N ASP A 268 16.59 -30.74 -3.68
CA ASP A 268 17.30 -31.87 -4.28
C ASP A 268 18.44 -32.40 -3.39
N ALA A 269 18.77 -31.69 -2.30
CA ALA A 269 19.77 -32.14 -1.34
C ALA A 269 19.35 -33.47 -0.69
N PRO A 270 20.19 -34.53 -0.68
CA PRO A 270 19.83 -35.80 -0.06
C PRO A 270 19.32 -35.62 1.37
N ASP A 271 18.30 -36.37 1.78
CA ASP A 271 17.66 -36.24 3.10
C ASP A 271 18.65 -36.34 4.26
N GLU A 272 19.77 -37.03 4.06
CA GLU A 272 20.89 -37.12 4.99
C GLU A 272 21.49 -35.75 5.32
N PHE A 273 21.56 -34.80 4.39
CA PHE A 273 22.07 -33.44 4.63
C PHE A 273 21.01 -32.50 5.21
N ARG A 274 19.73 -32.67 4.85
CA ARG A 274 18.61 -31.87 5.42
C ARG A 274 18.34 -32.19 6.88
N ALA A 275 18.43 -33.46 7.26
CA ALA A 275 18.21 -33.89 8.63
C ALA A 275 19.43 -33.62 9.53
N VAL A 276 20.65 -33.73 9.02
CA VAL A 276 21.88 -33.55 9.83
C VAL A 276 22.05 -32.11 10.29
N GLU A 277 21.88 -31.12 9.40
CA GLU A 277 22.09 -29.71 9.77
C GLU A 277 21.04 -29.21 10.78
N LEU A 278 19.78 -29.65 10.64
CA LEU A 278 18.72 -29.34 11.59
C LEU A 278 18.94 -30.05 12.94
N ARG A 279 19.39 -31.31 12.92
CA ARG A 279 19.71 -32.08 14.14
C ARG A 279 20.91 -31.49 14.88
N GLU A 280 21.96 -31.10 14.18
CA GLU A 280 23.15 -30.47 14.78
C GLU A 280 22.80 -29.14 15.44
N ARG A 281 21.95 -28.32 14.79
CA ARG A 281 21.46 -27.06 15.38
C ARG A 281 20.57 -27.28 16.60
N ILE A 282 19.70 -28.28 16.56
CA ILE A 282 18.86 -28.66 17.72
C ILE A 282 19.74 -29.19 18.87
N GLU A 283 20.74 -30.01 18.59
CA GLU A 283 21.66 -30.56 19.61
C GLU A 283 22.64 -29.49 20.16
N ALA A 284 23.06 -28.53 19.34
CA ALA A 284 23.80 -27.35 19.81
C ALA A 284 22.94 -26.50 20.77
N TRP A 285 21.70 -26.21 20.39
CA TRP A 285 20.76 -25.46 21.23
C TRP A 285 20.44 -26.18 22.55
N LYS A 286 20.24 -27.51 22.52
CA LYS A 286 20.06 -28.31 23.75
C LYS A 286 21.30 -28.27 24.65
N ARG A 287 22.51 -28.34 24.08
CA ARG A 287 23.77 -28.26 24.85
C ARG A 287 23.95 -26.89 25.51
N GLU A 288 23.63 -25.80 24.80
CA GLU A 288 23.65 -24.45 25.36
C GLU A 288 22.65 -24.27 26.48
N LYS A 289 21.40 -24.73 26.30
CA LYS A 289 20.38 -24.71 27.36
C LYS A 289 20.78 -25.52 28.59
N LYS A 290 21.39 -26.70 28.39
CA LYS A 290 21.86 -27.55 29.50
C LYS A 290 23.04 -26.92 30.26
N LYS A 291 23.94 -26.21 29.56
CA LYS A 291 25.01 -25.43 30.19
C LYS A 291 24.45 -24.24 30.98
N ALA A 292 23.49 -23.49 30.40
CA ALA A 292 22.86 -22.37 31.07
C ALA A 292 22.10 -22.79 32.34
N ALA A 293 21.43 -23.95 32.32
CA ALA A 293 20.73 -24.51 33.47
C ALA A 293 21.65 -25.09 34.56
N ALA A 294 22.90 -25.42 34.23
CA ALA A 294 23.90 -25.90 35.19
C ALA A 294 24.75 -24.77 35.80
N SER A 295 24.60 -23.54 35.30
CA SER A 295 25.26 -22.33 35.81
C SER A 295 24.30 -21.39 36.55
N MET A 296 23.05 -21.82 36.78
CA MET A 296 22.08 -21.25 37.72
C MET A 296 21.94 -22.18 38.92
#